data_AF-A9UWZ8-F1
#
_entry.id   AF-A9UWZ8-F1
#
_cell.length_a   1.000
_cell.length_b   1.000
_cell.length_c   1.000
_cell.angle_alpha   90.00
_cell.angle_beta   90.00
_cell.angle_gamma   90.00
#
_symmetry.space_group_name_H-M   'P 1'
#
loop_
_entity.id
_entity.type
_entity.pdbx_description
1 polymer ?
#
loop_
_entity_poly.entity_id
_entity_poly.type
_entity_poly.pdbx_seq_one_letter_code
_entity_poly.pdbx_strand_id
1 'polypeptide(L)'
;MVDECSPSSTRPARPLHLTVDVYEQLKDKITPNGFTLERAIQSGVDNPDSGVGLYAGDEECYSVFGPLFDAVIEDYHGGYKPSDKHVSDLDAAKLKGTVDPEGKYVLSTRIRVGRNIRGLGLSPGCSRAQRREVESLVTKGLANLKGDLAGKYFPLNGMSEADRKQLVADHFLFKKGDRFLESAGANRDWPEGRGIFHNNEKTFLVWVNEEDQMRIISMQSGGDAKQVFERLVRGISAIEEQVKAAGREFAHNDHLGYIHSCPTNCGTGMRASVHVQLPKVGAHPNFKKWCAKLRLQPRGIHGEHSESDGGVYDLSNKERLGKSEVQLVQTMIDGVNTLIAAEKALAEGKPLPSELQ
;
A
#
# COMPACT_ATOMS: atom_id res chain seq x y z
N MET A 1 -3.18 2.89 20.79
CA MET A 1 -1.77 3.05 20.37
C MET A 1 -1.80 3.22 18.87
N VAL A 2 -1.24 4.32 18.37
CA VAL A 2 -1.35 4.71 16.95
C VAL A 2 -0.01 4.37 16.31
N ASP A 3 -0.04 3.46 15.35
CA ASP A 3 1.01 3.06 14.41
C ASP A 3 2.45 3.24 14.92
N GLU A 4 2.96 2.15 15.46
CA GLU A 4 4.39 1.91 15.49
C GLU A 4 4.88 1.55 14.09
N CYS A 5 5.36 2.55 13.34
CA CYS A 5 6.70 2.41 12.76
C CYS A 5 7.70 2.45 13.93
N SER A 6 7.71 1.39 14.74
CA SER A 6 8.69 1.21 15.83
C SER A 6 10.04 0.80 15.23
N PRO A 7 11.16 1.31 15.79
CA PRO A 7 12.42 1.43 15.08
C PRO A 7 13.32 0.19 15.16
N SER A 8 12.77 -1.03 15.19
CA SER A 8 13.57 -2.26 15.14
C SER A 8 13.31 -3.03 13.84
N SER A 9 14.00 -2.58 12.78
CA SER A 9 14.08 -3.36 11.55
C SER A 9 14.70 -4.74 11.89
N THR A 10 13.92 -5.81 11.74
CA THR A 10 14.46 -7.19 11.64
C THR A 10 14.59 -7.61 10.17
N ARG A 11 14.25 -6.72 9.24
CA ARG A 11 14.60 -6.86 7.82
C ARG A 11 15.99 -6.24 7.65
N PRO A 12 17.01 -6.99 7.20
CA PRO A 12 18.29 -6.38 6.91
C PRO A 12 18.09 -5.27 5.89
N ALA A 13 18.81 -4.17 6.08
CA ALA A 13 18.89 -3.13 5.06
C ALA A 13 19.22 -3.76 3.72
N ARG A 14 18.48 -3.39 2.67
CA ARG A 14 18.83 -3.82 1.32
C ARG A 14 19.88 -2.87 0.78
N PRO A 15 20.87 -3.38 0.02
CA PRO A 15 21.77 -2.50 -0.69
C PRO A 15 20.94 -1.61 -1.62
N LEU A 16 21.19 -0.30 -1.58
CA LEU A 16 20.60 0.67 -2.49
C LEU A 16 20.93 0.39 -3.97
N HIS A 17 21.84 -0.56 -4.25
CA HIS A 17 22.46 -0.79 -5.56
C HIS A 17 23.22 0.44 -6.12
N LEU A 18 23.51 1.41 -5.26
CA LEU A 18 24.29 2.59 -5.60
C LEU A 18 25.79 2.27 -5.58
N THR A 19 26.33 1.87 -6.73
CA THR A 19 27.78 1.73 -6.95
C THR A 19 28.40 3.07 -7.34
N VAL A 20 29.74 3.17 -7.31
CA VAL A 20 30.46 4.36 -7.81
C VAL A 20 30.11 4.63 -9.26
N ASP A 21 30.08 3.61 -10.11
CA ASP A 21 29.75 3.76 -11.54
C ASP A 21 28.31 4.25 -11.74
N VAL A 22 27.33 3.70 -10.99
CA VAL A 22 25.94 4.16 -11.05
C VAL A 22 25.81 5.59 -10.55
N TYR A 23 26.51 5.96 -9.48
CA TYR A 23 26.51 7.32 -8.98
C TYR A 23 27.11 8.31 -10.00
N GLU A 24 28.28 8.03 -10.54
CA GLU A 24 28.94 8.87 -11.55
C GLU A 24 28.09 9.02 -12.82
N GLN A 25 27.34 7.99 -13.20
CA GLN A 25 26.41 8.05 -14.33
C GLN A 25 25.20 8.97 -14.07
N LEU A 26 24.75 9.09 -12.81
CA LEU A 26 23.46 9.69 -12.46
C LEU A 26 23.55 11.03 -11.71
N LYS A 27 24.70 11.35 -11.10
CA LYS A 27 24.85 12.51 -10.19
C LYS A 27 24.48 13.87 -10.80
N ASP A 28 24.77 14.06 -12.09
CA ASP A 28 24.50 15.34 -12.77
C ASP A 28 23.12 15.36 -13.45
N LYS A 29 22.33 14.27 -13.33
CA LYS A 29 20.99 14.19 -13.91
C LYS A 29 19.96 14.83 -13.00
N ILE A 30 19.01 15.53 -13.63
CA ILE A 30 17.91 16.22 -12.97
C ILE A 30 16.64 15.95 -13.76
N THR A 31 15.54 15.65 -13.05
CA THR A 31 14.23 15.49 -13.69
C THR A 31 13.68 16.84 -14.18
N PRO A 32 12.69 16.87 -15.09
CA PRO A 32 12.09 18.12 -15.54
C PRO A 32 11.54 19.02 -14.40
N ASN A 33 11.19 18.44 -13.25
CA ASN A 33 10.72 19.18 -12.07
C ASN A 33 11.84 19.53 -11.06
N GLY A 34 13.11 19.34 -11.42
CA GLY A 34 14.24 19.69 -10.56
C GLY A 34 14.52 18.68 -9.45
N PHE A 35 14.05 17.43 -9.56
CA PHE A 35 14.41 16.37 -8.61
C PHE A 35 15.76 15.77 -9.00
N THR A 36 16.64 15.53 -8.02
CA THR A 36 18.01 15.07 -8.24
C THR A 36 18.24 13.68 -7.65
N LEU A 37 19.36 13.04 -8.01
CA LEU A 37 19.75 11.76 -7.44
C LEU A 37 19.91 11.84 -5.92
N GLU A 38 20.55 12.90 -5.40
CA GLU A 38 20.80 13.08 -3.97
C GLU A 38 19.48 13.05 -3.18
N ARG A 39 18.46 13.75 -3.70
CA ARG A 39 17.13 13.76 -3.10
C ARG A 39 16.47 12.39 -3.12
N ALA A 40 16.69 11.59 -4.17
CA ALA A 40 16.12 10.26 -4.28
C ALA A 40 16.73 9.27 -3.27
N ILE A 41 18.04 9.36 -3.02
CA ILE A 41 18.79 8.45 -2.13
C ILE A 41 18.90 8.94 -0.69
N GLN A 42 18.51 10.20 -0.40
CA GLN A 42 18.74 10.84 0.90
C GLN A 42 18.25 10.00 2.08
N SER A 43 17.06 9.40 1.96
CA SER A 43 16.52 8.54 3.01
C SER A 43 17.41 7.36 3.34
N GLY A 44 17.96 6.67 2.33
CA GLY A 44 18.86 5.54 2.55
C GLY A 44 20.25 5.96 3.05
N VAL A 45 20.71 7.16 2.71
CA VAL A 45 21.96 7.74 3.24
C VAL A 45 21.82 8.07 4.73
N ASP A 46 20.76 8.78 5.10
CA ASP A 46 20.52 9.20 6.49
C ASP A 46 20.10 8.02 7.38
N ASN A 47 19.49 7.00 6.78
CA ASN A 47 18.90 5.87 7.50
C ASN A 47 19.42 4.55 6.92
N PRO A 48 20.64 4.10 7.31
CA PRO A 48 21.26 2.89 6.79
C PRO A 48 20.46 1.60 7.06
N ASP A 49 19.51 1.64 7.99
CA ASP A 49 18.61 0.54 8.31
C ASP A 49 17.27 0.59 7.54
N SER A 50 17.13 1.50 6.57
CA SER A 50 15.97 1.54 5.69
C SER A 50 15.89 0.26 4.84
N GLY A 51 14.69 -0.31 4.73
CA GLY A 51 14.47 -1.48 3.88
C GLY A 51 14.63 -1.22 2.38
N VAL A 52 14.61 0.04 1.95
CA VAL A 52 14.70 0.46 0.54
C VAL A 52 15.57 1.71 0.39
N GLY A 53 15.30 2.76 1.17
CA GLY A 53 16.08 4.00 1.18
C GLY A 53 16.00 4.87 -0.09
N LEU A 54 15.19 4.48 -1.09
CA LEU A 54 15.07 5.15 -2.38
C LEU A 54 13.63 5.64 -2.61
N TYR A 55 13.48 6.92 -2.98
CA TYR A 55 12.17 7.53 -3.24
C TYR A 55 12.17 8.39 -4.51
N ALA A 56 11.12 8.25 -5.31
CA ALA A 56 10.84 9.10 -6.46
C ALA A 56 10.13 10.38 -6.04
N GLY A 57 10.59 11.53 -6.56
CA GLY A 57 9.94 12.83 -6.39
C GLY A 57 8.91 13.17 -7.47
N ASP A 58 9.01 12.52 -8.62
CA ASP A 58 8.11 12.63 -9.76
C ASP A 58 8.17 11.33 -10.58
N GLU A 59 7.32 11.21 -11.59
CA GLU A 59 7.25 10.02 -12.44
C GLU A 59 8.55 9.81 -13.24
N GLU A 60 9.16 10.91 -13.68
CA GLU A 60 10.39 10.92 -14.47
C GLU A 60 11.61 10.38 -13.71
N CYS A 61 11.59 10.33 -12.37
CA CYS A 61 12.63 9.66 -11.59
C CYS A 61 12.91 8.23 -12.08
N TYR A 62 11.86 7.49 -12.45
CA TYR A 62 11.98 6.09 -12.87
C TYR A 62 12.68 5.93 -14.23
N SER A 63 12.75 6.97 -15.06
CA SER A 63 13.48 6.93 -16.34
C SER A 63 14.84 7.64 -16.24
N VAL A 64 14.89 8.82 -15.60
CA VAL A 64 16.11 9.62 -15.44
C VAL A 64 17.15 8.88 -14.60
N PHE A 65 16.72 8.26 -13.50
CA PHE A 65 17.53 7.47 -12.58
C PHE A 65 17.33 5.96 -12.77
N GLY A 66 16.84 5.54 -13.95
CA GLY A 66 16.51 4.15 -14.29
C GLY A 66 17.55 3.11 -13.85
N PRO A 67 18.87 3.27 -14.12
CA PRO A 67 19.88 2.29 -13.70
C PRO A 67 19.85 1.94 -12.20
N LEU A 68 19.46 2.88 -11.34
CA LEU A 68 19.32 2.64 -9.90
C LEU A 68 17.94 2.10 -9.54
N PHE A 69 16.87 2.72 -10.04
CA PHE A 69 15.50 2.31 -9.73
C PHE A 69 15.20 0.90 -10.23
N ASP A 70 15.63 0.56 -11.44
CA ASP A 70 15.46 -0.76 -12.04
C ASP A 70 16.15 -1.85 -11.22
N ALA A 71 17.39 -1.60 -10.74
CA ALA A 71 18.13 -2.55 -9.92
C ALA A 71 17.44 -2.81 -8.57
N VAL A 72 16.92 -1.74 -7.93
CA VAL A 72 16.15 -1.85 -6.68
C VAL A 72 14.82 -2.58 -6.93
N ILE A 73 14.13 -2.29 -8.03
CA ILE A 73 12.87 -2.93 -8.41
C ILE A 73 13.09 -4.42 -8.68
N GLU A 74 14.14 -4.78 -9.43
CA GLU A 74 14.47 -6.16 -9.74
C GLU A 74 14.76 -6.95 -8.47
N ASP A 75 15.59 -6.43 -7.55
CA ASP A 75 15.86 -7.10 -6.26
C ASP A 75 14.60 -7.22 -5.38
N TYR A 76 13.84 -6.14 -5.24
CA TYR A 76 12.71 -6.11 -4.32
C TYR A 76 11.53 -6.97 -4.82
N HIS A 77 11.20 -6.85 -6.11
CA HIS A 77 10.04 -7.52 -6.72
C HIS A 77 10.37 -8.89 -7.32
N GLY A 78 11.48 -9.50 -6.89
CA GLY A 78 11.77 -10.91 -7.15
C GLY A 78 12.17 -11.21 -8.60
N GLY A 79 13.00 -10.34 -9.17
CA GLY A 79 13.53 -10.47 -10.53
C GLY A 79 12.69 -9.78 -11.59
N TYR A 80 11.91 -8.75 -11.24
CA TYR A 80 11.12 -7.98 -12.19
C TYR A 80 12.03 -7.09 -13.03
N LYS A 81 12.22 -7.45 -14.30
CA LYS A 81 13.22 -6.85 -15.18
C LYS A 81 12.69 -5.59 -15.86
N PRO A 82 13.57 -4.68 -16.32
CA PRO A 82 13.18 -3.51 -17.11
C PRO A 82 12.38 -3.84 -18.40
N SER A 83 12.53 -5.06 -18.91
CA SER A 83 11.79 -5.55 -20.08
C SER A 83 10.39 -6.08 -19.77
N ASP A 84 10.08 -6.33 -18.50
CA ASP A 84 8.81 -6.91 -18.09
C ASP A 84 7.68 -5.87 -18.18
N LYS A 85 6.43 -6.34 -18.29
CA LYS A 85 5.25 -5.47 -18.34
C LYS A 85 4.32 -5.76 -17.18
N HIS A 86 3.66 -4.72 -16.69
CA HIS A 86 2.66 -4.85 -15.66
C HIS A 86 1.30 -5.12 -16.29
N VAL A 87 0.42 -5.73 -15.50
CA VAL A 87 -0.97 -5.99 -15.89
C VAL A 87 -1.88 -5.50 -14.77
N SER A 88 -2.96 -4.81 -15.12
CA SER A 88 -3.97 -4.33 -14.18
C SER A 88 -5.34 -4.91 -14.55
N ASP A 89 -6.10 -5.29 -13.55
CA ASP A 89 -7.44 -5.86 -13.70
C ASP A 89 -8.24 -5.63 -12.43
N LEU A 90 -9.19 -4.69 -12.51
CA LEU A 90 -10.06 -4.29 -11.40
C LEU A 90 -11.44 -4.98 -11.45
N ASP A 91 -11.63 -6.00 -12.28
CA ASP A 91 -12.91 -6.70 -12.42
C ASP A 91 -13.14 -7.73 -11.30
N ALA A 92 -13.80 -7.29 -10.23
CA ALA A 92 -14.14 -8.14 -9.09
C ALA A 92 -15.03 -9.35 -9.45
N ALA A 93 -15.72 -9.36 -10.60
CA ALA A 93 -16.51 -10.52 -11.03
C ALA A 93 -15.64 -11.73 -11.38
N LYS A 94 -14.34 -11.53 -11.64
CA LYS A 94 -13.38 -12.60 -11.93
C LYS A 94 -12.86 -13.32 -10.67
N LEU A 95 -13.14 -12.80 -9.47
CA LEU A 95 -12.80 -13.47 -8.23
C LEU A 95 -13.59 -14.77 -8.07
N LYS A 96 -12.92 -15.81 -7.57
CA LYS A 96 -13.48 -17.14 -7.34
C LYS A 96 -13.54 -17.42 -5.85
N GLY A 97 -14.72 -17.79 -5.39
CA GLY A 97 -14.97 -18.10 -3.97
C GLY A 97 -14.95 -16.87 -3.08
N THR A 98 -14.90 -17.11 -1.77
CA THR A 98 -14.74 -16.10 -0.73
C THR A 98 -13.71 -16.59 0.28
N VAL A 99 -13.09 -15.68 1.02
CA VAL A 99 -12.24 -16.08 2.14
C VAL A 99 -13.13 -16.46 3.33
N ASP A 100 -12.78 -17.57 3.99
CA ASP A 100 -13.52 -18.14 5.12
C ASP A 100 -15.04 -18.26 4.90
N PRO A 101 -15.50 -19.16 4.01
CA PRO A 101 -16.93 -19.31 3.70
C PRO A 101 -17.83 -19.65 4.89
N GLU A 102 -17.25 -20.20 5.97
CA GLU A 102 -17.98 -20.52 7.21
C GLU A 102 -18.04 -19.33 8.19
N GLY A 103 -17.25 -18.27 7.96
CA GLY A 103 -17.21 -17.06 8.78
C GLY A 103 -16.73 -17.27 10.22
N LYS A 104 -15.84 -18.25 10.45
CA LYS A 104 -15.39 -18.65 11.80
C LYS A 104 -14.02 -18.11 12.20
N TYR A 105 -13.19 -17.73 11.24
CA TYR A 105 -11.77 -17.41 11.44
C TYR A 105 -11.44 -15.97 11.05
N VAL A 106 -12.05 -15.44 9.99
CA VAL A 106 -11.76 -14.08 9.50
C VAL A 106 -12.59 -13.06 10.25
N LEU A 107 -11.91 -12.17 10.97
CA LEU A 107 -12.50 -11.08 11.73
C LEU A 107 -12.83 -9.88 10.84
N SER A 108 -11.95 -9.55 9.91
CA SER A 108 -12.13 -8.43 8.98
C SER A 108 -11.32 -8.61 7.71
N THR A 109 -11.79 -7.99 6.64
CA THR A 109 -11.10 -7.90 5.35
C THR A 109 -10.85 -6.44 5.00
N ARG A 110 -9.66 -6.15 4.47
CA ARG A 110 -9.24 -4.81 4.06
C ARG A 110 -8.44 -4.88 2.78
N ILE A 111 -8.78 -4.05 1.80
CA ILE A 111 -8.02 -3.89 0.56
C ILE A 111 -7.66 -2.42 0.42
N ARG A 112 -6.38 -2.13 0.24
CA ARG A 112 -5.87 -0.78 0.01
C ARG A 112 -5.06 -0.70 -1.28
N VAL A 113 -5.13 0.43 -1.96
CA VAL A 113 -4.25 0.81 -3.07
C VAL A 113 -3.71 2.21 -2.82
N GLY A 114 -2.58 2.57 -3.45
CA GLY A 114 -2.21 3.96 -3.63
C GLY A 114 -2.42 4.41 -5.07
N ARG A 115 -2.65 5.70 -5.28
CA ARG A 115 -2.72 6.33 -6.60
C ARG A 115 -2.07 7.71 -6.56
N ASN A 116 -1.42 8.08 -7.66
CA ASN A 116 -0.84 9.41 -7.87
C ASN A 116 -1.34 9.97 -9.21
N ILE A 117 -1.38 11.29 -9.34
CA ILE A 117 -1.88 12.04 -10.48
C ILE A 117 -0.67 12.49 -11.33
N ARG A 118 -0.68 12.13 -12.62
CA ARG A 118 0.36 12.48 -13.59
C ARG A 118 0.54 14.01 -13.67
N GLY A 119 1.80 14.44 -13.77
CA GLY A 119 2.17 15.85 -13.89
C GLY A 119 2.08 16.65 -12.59
N LEU A 120 1.76 16.02 -11.47
CA LEU A 120 1.91 16.59 -10.12
C LEU A 120 3.02 15.81 -9.41
N GLY A 121 3.95 16.53 -8.76
CA GLY A 121 5.04 15.88 -8.03
C GLY A 121 4.51 14.86 -7.01
N LEU A 122 5.25 13.77 -6.83
CA LEU A 122 5.04 12.79 -5.76
C LEU A 122 5.38 13.43 -4.41
N SER A 123 5.00 12.81 -3.28
CA SER A 123 5.14 13.44 -1.96
C SER A 123 6.55 14.01 -1.67
N PRO A 124 7.66 13.30 -2.01
CA PRO A 124 9.03 13.84 -1.88
C PRO A 124 9.30 15.09 -2.74
N GLY A 125 8.74 15.17 -3.95
CA GLY A 125 9.02 16.20 -4.95
C GLY A 125 7.99 17.32 -5.06
N CYS A 126 6.78 17.14 -4.51
CA CYS A 126 5.69 18.10 -4.67
C CYS A 126 5.99 19.46 -4.02
N SER A 127 5.56 20.53 -4.68
CA SER A 127 5.45 21.86 -4.07
C SER A 127 4.19 21.96 -3.19
N ARG A 128 4.11 23.00 -2.33
CA ARG A 128 2.87 23.32 -1.60
C ARG A 128 1.66 23.51 -2.53
N ALA A 129 1.87 24.19 -3.66
CA ALA A 129 0.81 24.44 -4.65
C ALA A 129 0.30 23.13 -5.28
N GLN A 130 1.20 22.26 -5.73
CA GLN A 130 0.82 20.94 -6.27
C GLN A 130 0.10 20.09 -5.22
N ARG A 131 0.55 20.12 -3.96
CA ARG A 131 -0.10 19.37 -2.88
C ARG A 131 -1.54 19.84 -2.64
N ARG A 132 -1.78 21.15 -2.62
CA ARG A 132 -3.13 21.74 -2.54
C ARG A 132 -3.97 21.42 -3.78
N GLU A 133 -3.36 21.35 -4.95
CA GLU A 133 -4.04 20.95 -6.19
C GLU A 133 -4.50 19.49 -6.11
N VAL A 134 -3.64 18.57 -5.66
CA VAL A 134 -4.01 17.17 -5.38
C VAL A 134 -5.20 17.12 -4.40
N GLU A 135 -5.11 17.82 -3.27
CA GLU A 135 -6.19 17.86 -2.27
C GLU A 135 -7.51 18.33 -2.90
N SER A 136 -7.47 19.41 -3.68
CA SER A 136 -8.65 19.96 -4.36
C SER A 136 -9.27 18.99 -5.37
N LEU A 137 -8.45 18.34 -6.21
CA LEU A 137 -8.93 17.37 -7.20
C LEU A 137 -9.56 16.15 -6.53
N VAL A 138 -8.87 15.60 -5.53
CA VAL A 138 -9.33 14.39 -4.82
C VAL A 138 -10.60 14.68 -4.04
N THR A 139 -10.65 15.79 -3.29
CA THR A 139 -11.84 16.15 -2.49
C THR A 139 -13.07 16.46 -3.35
N LYS A 140 -12.90 17.03 -4.55
CA LYS A 140 -14.00 17.18 -5.52
C LYS A 140 -14.55 15.84 -5.99
N GLY A 141 -13.69 14.85 -6.25
CA GLY A 141 -14.11 13.50 -6.60
C GLY A 141 -14.87 12.83 -5.45
N LEU A 142 -14.34 12.96 -4.24
CA LEU A 142 -14.94 12.40 -3.03
C LEU A 142 -16.30 13.04 -2.68
N ALA A 143 -16.48 14.33 -2.92
CA ALA A 143 -17.75 15.03 -2.71
C ALA A 143 -18.88 14.55 -3.65
N ASN A 144 -18.52 13.95 -4.79
CA ASN A 144 -19.47 13.40 -5.75
C ASN A 144 -19.93 11.98 -5.39
N LEU A 145 -19.28 11.31 -4.43
CA LEU A 145 -19.68 9.97 -4.00
C LEU A 145 -21.11 9.96 -3.43
N LYS A 146 -21.89 8.96 -3.82
CA LYS A 146 -23.31 8.75 -3.43
C LYS A 146 -23.51 7.36 -2.83
N GLY A 147 -24.70 7.13 -2.29
CA GLY A 147 -25.07 5.83 -1.73
C GLY A 147 -24.16 5.42 -0.57
N ASP A 148 -23.72 4.17 -0.57
CA ASP A 148 -22.81 3.60 0.44
C ASP A 148 -21.44 4.28 0.47
N LEU A 149 -21.03 4.97 -0.60
CA LEU A 149 -19.76 5.69 -0.66
C LEU A 149 -19.85 7.16 -0.19
N ALA A 150 -21.05 7.68 0.04
CA ALA A 150 -21.23 9.05 0.51
C ALA A 150 -20.54 9.25 1.88
N GLY A 151 -19.87 10.38 2.06
CA GLY A 151 -19.03 10.60 3.24
C GLY A 151 -18.62 12.03 3.47
N LYS A 152 -17.65 12.21 4.36
CA LYS A 152 -17.12 13.51 4.77
C LYS A 152 -15.59 13.53 4.66
N TYR A 153 -15.05 14.64 4.18
CA TYR A 153 -13.63 14.95 4.24
C TYR A 153 -13.29 15.75 5.50
N PHE A 154 -12.17 15.40 6.11
CA PHE A 154 -11.63 15.97 7.33
C PHE A 154 -10.21 16.43 7.04
N PRO A 155 -10.00 17.72 6.70
CA PRO A 155 -8.65 18.26 6.56
C PRO A 155 -7.92 18.14 7.90
N LEU A 156 -6.64 17.78 7.86
CA LEU A 156 -5.80 17.78 9.07
C LEU A 156 -5.55 19.21 9.56
N ASN A 157 -5.43 20.16 8.62
CA ASN A 157 -5.31 21.57 8.96
C ASN A 157 -6.63 22.10 9.56
N GLY A 158 -6.57 22.61 10.78
CA GLY A 158 -7.75 23.10 11.49
C GLY A 158 -8.73 22.01 11.97
N MET A 159 -8.32 20.74 11.99
CA MET A 159 -9.14 19.64 12.50
C MET A 159 -9.57 19.90 13.96
N SER A 160 -10.86 19.71 14.26
CA SER A 160 -11.35 19.83 15.63
C SER A 160 -10.84 18.70 16.51
N GLU A 161 -10.66 18.94 17.81
CA GLU A 161 -10.28 17.88 18.75
C GLU A 161 -11.33 16.76 18.85
N ALA A 162 -12.60 17.07 18.60
CA ALA A 162 -13.67 16.08 18.56
C ALA A 162 -13.51 15.13 17.36
N ASP A 163 -13.32 15.68 16.15
CA ASP A 163 -13.06 14.89 14.95
C ASP A 163 -11.76 14.08 15.11
N ARG A 164 -10.70 14.69 15.65
CA ARG A 164 -9.42 14.01 15.89
C ARG A 164 -9.59 12.80 16.82
N LYS A 165 -10.27 12.95 17.95
CA LYS A 165 -10.53 11.84 18.89
C LYS A 165 -11.35 10.73 18.25
N GLN A 166 -12.36 11.10 17.46
CA GLN A 166 -13.19 10.13 16.75
C GLN A 166 -12.38 9.34 15.72
N LEU A 167 -11.59 10.01 14.89
CA LEU A 167 -10.73 9.37 13.89
C LEU A 167 -9.64 8.48 14.51
N VAL A 168 -9.14 8.82 15.71
CA VAL A 168 -8.24 7.93 16.48
C VAL A 168 -8.99 6.68 16.97
N ALA A 169 -10.19 6.84 17.52
CA ALA A 169 -10.99 5.72 18.00
C ALA A 169 -11.40 4.76 16.88
N ASP A 170 -11.66 5.30 15.68
CA ASP A 170 -11.98 4.51 14.48
C ASP A 170 -10.73 3.92 13.78
N HIS A 171 -9.53 4.19 14.29
CA HIS A 171 -8.26 3.81 13.65
C HIS A 171 -8.07 4.37 12.22
N PHE A 172 -8.62 5.55 11.95
CA PHE A 172 -8.57 6.22 10.63
C PHE A 172 -7.55 7.35 10.55
N LEU A 173 -7.17 7.94 11.69
CA LEU A 173 -6.20 9.03 11.73
C LEU A 173 -4.79 8.54 11.41
N PHE A 174 -4.17 9.08 10.36
CA PHE A 174 -2.73 8.97 10.13
C PHE A 174 -1.97 10.14 10.77
N LYS A 175 -0.71 9.88 11.09
CA LYS A 175 0.21 10.86 11.69
C LYS A 175 1.21 11.36 10.64
N LYS A 176 2.04 12.34 11.04
CA LYS A 176 3.24 12.71 10.28
C LYS A 176 4.07 11.45 10.04
N GLY A 177 4.57 11.27 8.83
CA GLY A 177 5.34 10.09 8.43
C GLY A 177 6.58 9.88 9.29
N ASP A 178 7.13 8.68 9.28
CA ASP A 178 8.32 8.32 10.05
C ASP A 178 9.60 9.06 9.58
N ARG A 179 10.75 8.75 10.19
CA ARG A 179 12.04 9.36 9.84
C ARG A 179 12.49 9.05 8.40
N PHE A 180 12.06 7.93 7.81
CA PHE A 180 12.40 7.61 6.43
C PHE A 180 11.65 8.55 5.48
N LEU A 181 10.35 8.75 5.71
CA LEU A 181 9.53 9.71 4.96
C LEU A 181 9.94 11.17 5.24
N GLU A 182 10.42 11.46 6.45
CA GLU A 182 10.97 12.77 6.78
C GLU A 182 12.23 13.08 5.98
N SER A 183 13.20 12.17 5.97
CA SER A 183 14.45 12.33 5.22
C SER A 183 14.23 12.32 3.71
N ALA A 184 13.25 11.56 3.20
CA ALA A 184 12.80 11.65 1.80
C ALA A 184 12.11 12.99 1.46
N GLY A 185 11.79 13.82 2.45
CA GLY A 185 11.12 15.11 2.24
C GLY A 185 9.61 15.02 2.00
N ALA A 186 8.97 13.86 2.24
CA ALA A 186 7.52 13.68 2.11
C ALA A 186 6.73 14.43 3.20
N ASN A 187 7.35 14.69 4.34
CA ASN A 187 6.75 15.35 5.50
C ASN A 187 6.72 16.89 5.45
N ARG A 188 7.20 17.52 4.36
CA ARG A 188 7.28 18.99 4.26
C ARG A 188 5.92 19.67 4.41
N ASP A 189 5.92 20.83 5.04
CA ASP A 189 4.76 21.71 5.29
C ASP A 189 3.59 21.04 6.02
N TRP A 190 3.83 20.01 6.84
CA TRP A 190 2.78 19.36 7.62
C TRP A 190 2.02 20.35 8.53
N PRO A 191 0.67 20.29 8.63
CA PRO A 191 -0.27 19.34 8.03
C PRO A 191 -0.93 19.84 6.72
N GLU A 192 -0.35 20.84 6.05
CA GLU A 192 -0.98 21.50 4.91
C GLU A 192 -1.25 20.54 3.74
N GLY A 193 -2.46 20.60 3.18
CA GLY A 193 -2.89 19.78 2.05
C GLY A 193 -3.18 18.31 2.40
N ARG A 194 -3.15 17.94 3.69
CA ARG A 194 -3.40 16.57 4.15
C ARG A 194 -4.79 16.46 4.75
N GLY A 195 -5.41 15.30 4.58
CA GLY A 195 -6.68 15.02 5.22
C GLY A 195 -7.18 13.62 4.94
N ILE A 196 -8.32 13.33 5.55
CA ILE A 196 -8.92 12.01 5.59
C ILE A 196 -10.35 12.14 5.10
N PHE A 197 -10.75 11.28 4.18
CA PHE A 197 -12.16 11.06 3.88
C PHE A 197 -12.57 9.69 4.37
N HIS A 198 -13.75 9.56 4.95
CA HIS A 198 -14.40 8.26 5.07
C HIS A 198 -15.89 8.36 4.74
N ASN A 199 -16.46 7.27 4.23
CA ASN A 199 -17.90 7.15 4.04
C ASN A 199 -18.64 7.07 5.37
N ASN A 200 -19.96 7.29 5.33
CA ASN A 200 -20.81 7.29 6.53
C ASN A 200 -20.79 5.94 7.26
N GLU A 201 -20.63 4.84 6.53
CA GLU A 201 -20.61 3.48 7.07
C GLU A 201 -19.23 3.04 7.59
N LYS A 202 -18.19 3.89 7.45
CA LYS A 202 -16.81 3.58 7.88
C LYS A 202 -16.22 2.31 7.22
N THR A 203 -16.63 2.03 5.98
CA THR A 203 -16.19 0.89 5.16
C THR A 203 -15.35 1.29 3.95
N PHE A 204 -15.19 2.59 3.70
CA PHE A 204 -14.35 3.18 2.66
C PHE A 204 -13.66 4.45 3.19
N LEU A 205 -12.35 4.53 3.00
CA LEU A 205 -11.46 5.54 3.57
C LEU A 205 -10.45 5.99 2.51
N VAL A 206 -10.15 7.28 2.43
CA VAL A 206 -9.09 7.83 1.60
C VAL A 206 -8.20 8.74 2.43
N TRP A 207 -6.90 8.43 2.47
CA TRP A 207 -5.89 9.36 2.97
C TRP A 207 -5.34 10.18 1.81
N VAL A 208 -5.24 11.48 2.02
CA VAL A 208 -4.79 12.45 1.02
C VAL A 208 -3.45 13.04 1.45
N ASN A 209 -2.45 12.96 0.55
CA ASN A 209 -1.11 13.53 0.70
C ASN A 209 -0.29 13.01 1.92
N GLU A 210 -0.42 11.73 2.25
CA GLU A 210 0.36 11.07 3.31
C GLU A 210 1.74 10.62 2.77
N GLU A 211 1.92 9.33 2.45
CA GLU A 211 3.10 8.80 1.77
C GLU A 211 2.98 9.00 0.25
N ASP A 212 1.81 8.68 -0.30
CA ASP A 212 1.41 8.98 -1.68
C ASP A 212 0.32 10.06 -1.70
N GLN A 213 -0.01 10.58 -2.88
CA GLN A 213 -1.09 11.56 -3.07
C GLN A 213 -2.43 11.00 -2.60
N MET A 214 -2.70 9.72 -2.84
CA MET A 214 -3.90 9.02 -2.37
C MET A 214 -3.57 7.63 -1.85
N ARG A 215 -4.09 7.28 -0.67
CA ARG A 215 -4.23 5.90 -0.22
C ARG A 215 -5.72 5.58 -0.08
N ILE A 216 -6.24 4.74 -0.97
CA ILE A 216 -7.66 4.40 -1.08
C ILE A 216 -7.87 3.03 -0.44
N ILE A 217 -8.77 2.94 0.52
CA ILE A 217 -8.94 1.80 1.42
C ILE A 217 -10.42 1.42 1.45
N SER A 218 -10.71 0.14 1.26
CA SER A 218 -12.02 -0.46 1.50
C SER A 218 -11.85 -1.54 2.56
N MET A 219 -12.76 -1.60 3.53
CA MET A 219 -12.70 -2.59 4.61
C MET A 219 -14.07 -2.89 5.20
N GLN A 220 -14.22 -4.07 5.82
CA GLN A 220 -15.38 -4.45 6.61
C GLN A 220 -15.07 -5.65 7.51
N SER A 221 -15.96 -5.95 8.45
CA SER A 221 -15.92 -7.20 9.22
C SER A 221 -16.24 -8.43 8.36
N GLY A 222 -15.69 -9.58 8.74
CA GLY A 222 -15.88 -10.84 8.03
C GLY A 222 -15.05 -10.98 6.75
N GLY A 223 -15.35 -12.04 6.00
CA GLY A 223 -14.54 -12.53 4.87
C GLY A 223 -15.04 -12.16 3.47
N ASP A 224 -15.98 -11.24 3.30
CA ASP A 224 -16.49 -10.88 1.96
C ASP A 224 -15.50 -9.97 1.20
N ALA A 225 -14.41 -10.57 0.72
CA ALA A 225 -13.38 -9.88 -0.03
C ALA A 225 -13.89 -9.31 -1.36
N LYS A 226 -14.93 -9.93 -1.95
CA LYS A 226 -15.51 -9.46 -3.20
C LYS A 226 -16.22 -8.13 -3.00
N GLN A 227 -17.08 -8.03 -1.99
CA GLN A 227 -17.78 -6.78 -1.68
C GLN A 227 -16.79 -5.65 -1.31
N VAL A 228 -15.74 -5.99 -0.54
CA VAL A 228 -14.66 -5.04 -0.23
C VAL A 228 -13.98 -4.53 -1.51
N PHE A 229 -13.68 -5.44 -2.45
CA PHE A 229 -13.02 -5.09 -3.70
C PHE A 229 -13.93 -4.28 -4.62
N GLU A 230 -15.19 -4.66 -4.80
CA GLU A 230 -16.17 -3.91 -5.60
C GLU A 230 -16.36 -2.47 -5.08
N ARG A 231 -16.44 -2.29 -3.76
CA ARG A 231 -16.51 -0.95 -3.15
C ARG A 231 -15.25 -0.14 -3.40
N LEU A 232 -14.07 -0.77 -3.31
CA LEU A 232 -12.81 -0.12 -3.64
C LEU A 232 -12.78 0.38 -5.09
N VAL A 233 -13.15 -0.49 -6.04
CA VAL A 233 -13.13 -0.19 -7.47
C VAL A 233 -14.07 0.97 -7.80
N ARG A 234 -15.30 0.96 -7.29
CA ARG A 234 -16.24 2.09 -7.46
C ARG A 234 -15.67 3.41 -6.93
N GLY A 235 -15.03 3.36 -5.77
CA GLY A 235 -14.37 4.53 -5.17
C GLY A 235 -13.20 5.06 -6.01
N ILE A 236 -12.36 4.16 -6.55
CA ILE A 236 -11.27 4.52 -7.47
C ILE A 236 -11.83 5.19 -8.72
N SER A 237 -12.83 4.56 -9.37
CA SER A 237 -13.43 5.08 -10.61
C SER A 237 -14.01 6.48 -10.44
N ALA A 238 -14.71 6.75 -9.34
CA ALA A 238 -15.27 8.08 -9.08
C ALA A 238 -14.22 9.18 -8.90
N ILE A 239 -13.08 8.86 -8.25
CA ILE A 239 -11.96 9.80 -8.12
C ILE A 239 -11.29 9.99 -9.49
N GLU A 240 -11.08 8.91 -10.23
CA GLU A 240 -10.44 8.93 -11.54
C GLU A 240 -11.25 9.74 -12.57
N GLU A 241 -12.57 9.59 -12.58
CA GLU A 241 -13.48 10.39 -13.43
C GLU A 241 -13.29 11.89 -13.18
N GLN A 242 -13.13 12.31 -11.93
CA GLN A 242 -12.89 13.71 -11.62
C GLN A 242 -11.46 14.16 -12.00
N VAL A 243 -10.46 13.31 -11.84
CA VAL A 243 -9.10 13.59 -12.31
C VAL A 243 -9.10 13.77 -13.85
N LYS A 244 -9.82 12.91 -14.57
CA LYS A 244 -10.02 12.99 -16.03
C LYS A 244 -10.77 14.23 -16.46
N ALA A 245 -11.85 14.60 -15.76
CA ALA A 245 -12.60 15.82 -16.02
C ALA A 245 -11.75 17.10 -15.84
N ALA A 246 -10.70 17.04 -15.01
CA ALA A 246 -9.71 18.10 -14.87
C ALA A 246 -8.57 18.04 -15.91
N GLY A 247 -8.67 17.19 -16.94
CA GLY A 247 -7.65 17.04 -17.99
C GLY A 247 -6.38 16.33 -17.51
N ARG A 248 -6.46 15.54 -16.45
CA ARG A 248 -5.34 14.78 -15.87
C ARG A 248 -5.67 13.28 -15.86
N GLU A 249 -4.69 12.47 -15.50
CA GLU A 249 -4.85 11.03 -15.34
C GLU A 249 -4.02 10.53 -14.16
N PHE A 250 -4.23 9.29 -13.73
CA PHE A 250 -3.32 8.67 -12.78
C PHE A 250 -1.96 8.38 -13.44
N ALA A 251 -0.88 8.56 -12.68
CA ALA A 251 0.47 8.23 -13.09
C ALA A 251 0.59 6.71 -13.26
N HIS A 252 0.65 6.26 -14.51
CA HIS A 252 0.67 4.85 -14.89
C HIS A 252 1.47 4.64 -16.18
N ASN A 253 2.26 3.56 -16.28
CA ASN A 253 2.86 3.11 -17.53
C ASN A 253 2.85 1.58 -17.68
N ASP A 254 3.12 1.08 -18.90
CA ASP A 254 3.07 -0.35 -19.24
C ASP A 254 4.07 -1.22 -18.47
N HIS A 255 5.18 -0.65 -18.00
CA HIS A 255 6.24 -1.39 -17.32
C HIS A 255 5.97 -1.49 -15.81
N LEU A 256 5.71 -0.36 -15.16
CA LEU A 256 5.59 -0.27 -13.70
C LEU A 256 4.16 -0.22 -13.21
N GLY A 257 3.15 -0.21 -14.09
CA GLY A 257 1.77 0.00 -13.66
C GLY A 257 1.60 1.39 -13.06
N TYR A 258 0.86 1.48 -11.95
CA TYR A 258 0.71 2.73 -11.20
C TYR A 258 2.02 3.12 -10.51
N ILE A 259 2.34 4.40 -10.59
CA ILE A 259 3.60 4.98 -10.12
C ILE A 259 3.44 5.51 -8.69
N HIS A 260 4.45 5.23 -7.86
CA HIS A 260 4.46 5.58 -6.44
C HIS A 260 5.76 6.27 -6.03
N SER A 261 5.73 6.96 -4.90
CA SER A 261 6.94 7.57 -4.33
C SER A 261 7.97 6.49 -3.95
N CYS A 262 7.53 5.40 -3.33
CA CYS A 262 8.39 4.26 -2.99
C CYS A 262 8.31 3.19 -4.10
N PRO A 263 9.44 2.73 -4.67
CA PRO A 263 9.43 1.73 -5.74
C PRO A 263 8.84 0.38 -5.32
N THR A 264 8.75 0.11 -4.01
CA THR A 264 8.12 -1.11 -3.48
C THR A 264 6.61 -1.15 -3.65
N ASN A 265 5.98 0.01 -3.89
CA ASN A 265 4.55 0.12 -4.09
C ASN A 265 4.15 0.13 -5.58
N CYS A 266 5.11 0.20 -6.52
CA CYS A 266 4.82 0.15 -7.96
C CYS A 266 4.04 -1.12 -8.36
N GLY A 267 3.34 -1.03 -9.48
CA GLY A 267 2.45 -2.05 -10.02
C GLY A 267 1.01 -1.69 -9.68
N THR A 268 0.37 -2.52 -8.88
CA THR A 268 -1.01 -2.30 -8.44
C THR A 268 -1.13 -1.29 -7.30
N GLY A 269 -0.04 -1.07 -6.54
CA GLY A 269 -0.10 -0.45 -5.22
C GLY A 269 -0.95 -1.21 -4.20
N MET A 270 -1.38 -2.44 -4.52
CA MET A 270 -2.43 -3.14 -3.78
C MET A 270 -1.89 -3.97 -2.63
N ARG A 271 -2.51 -3.79 -1.46
CA ARG A 271 -2.46 -4.76 -0.36
C ARG A 271 -3.88 -5.19 0.01
N ALA A 272 -4.25 -6.40 -0.38
CA ALA A 272 -5.43 -7.12 0.09
C ALA A 272 -5.05 -7.97 1.30
N SER A 273 -5.78 -7.81 2.40
CA SER A 273 -5.46 -8.43 3.67
C SER A 273 -6.67 -8.82 4.50
N VAL A 274 -6.48 -9.76 5.41
CA VAL A 274 -7.46 -10.15 6.42
C VAL A 274 -6.84 -10.17 7.80
N HIS A 275 -7.64 -9.85 8.81
CA HIS A 275 -7.36 -10.30 10.17
C HIS A 275 -8.00 -11.66 10.37
N VAL A 276 -7.18 -12.69 10.61
CA VAL A 276 -7.62 -14.08 10.71
C VAL A 276 -7.06 -14.74 11.96
N GLN A 277 -7.88 -15.50 12.67
CA GLN A 277 -7.49 -16.24 13.87
C GLN A 277 -6.98 -17.63 13.48
N LEU A 278 -5.69 -17.88 13.71
CA LEU A 278 -4.99 -19.12 13.36
C LEU A 278 -4.02 -19.55 14.47
N PRO A 279 -4.50 -19.87 15.69
CA PRO A 279 -3.63 -20.12 16.84
C PRO A 279 -2.71 -21.34 16.66
N LYS A 280 -3.16 -22.42 16.00
CA LYS A 280 -2.32 -23.62 15.80
C LYS A 280 -1.32 -23.44 14.66
N VAL A 281 -1.77 -22.90 13.53
CA VAL A 281 -0.92 -22.60 12.38
C VAL A 281 0.10 -21.53 12.72
N GLY A 282 -0.29 -20.47 13.43
CA GLY A 282 0.60 -19.39 13.85
C GLY A 282 1.72 -19.84 14.80
N ALA A 283 1.42 -20.80 15.68
CA ALA A 283 2.41 -21.42 16.58
C ALA A 283 3.28 -22.48 15.90
N HIS A 284 2.95 -22.90 14.67
CA HIS A 284 3.68 -23.96 13.99
C HIS A 284 5.03 -23.46 13.45
N PRO A 285 6.15 -24.21 13.60
CA PRO A 285 7.48 -23.77 13.15
C PRO A 285 7.56 -23.41 11.66
N ASN A 286 6.72 -24.03 10.82
CA ASN A 286 6.67 -23.78 9.39
C ASN A 286 5.76 -22.61 8.97
N PHE A 287 5.11 -21.89 9.89
CA PHE A 287 4.13 -20.83 9.56
C PHE A 287 4.63 -19.83 8.51
N LYS A 288 5.81 -19.24 8.74
CA LYS A 288 6.42 -18.27 7.81
C LYS A 288 6.77 -18.91 6.47
N LYS A 289 7.21 -20.18 6.47
CA LYS A 289 7.51 -20.95 5.26
C LYS A 289 6.24 -21.22 4.44
N TRP A 290 5.14 -21.59 5.09
CA TRP A 290 3.84 -21.78 4.45
C TRP A 290 3.31 -20.48 3.88
N CYS A 291 3.34 -19.38 4.63
CA CYS A 291 2.95 -18.06 4.11
C CYS A 291 3.77 -17.70 2.87
N ALA A 292 5.10 -17.87 2.90
CA ALA A 292 5.97 -17.60 1.75
C ALA A 292 5.62 -18.49 0.54
N LYS A 293 5.37 -19.79 0.74
CA LYS A 293 4.95 -20.73 -0.32
C LYS A 293 3.62 -20.31 -0.95
N LEU A 294 2.70 -19.81 -0.14
CA LEU A 294 1.39 -19.28 -0.56
C LEU A 294 1.46 -17.82 -1.04
N ARG A 295 2.66 -17.22 -1.12
CA ARG A 295 2.88 -15.83 -1.53
C ARG A 295 2.14 -14.81 -0.66
N LEU A 296 1.97 -15.13 0.62
CA LEU A 296 1.43 -14.27 1.66
C LEU A 296 2.54 -13.66 2.51
N GLN A 297 2.24 -12.50 3.10
CA GLN A 297 3.06 -11.83 4.11
C GLN A 297 2.26 -11.75 5.42
N PRO A 298 2.71 -12.44 6.49
CA PRO A 298 2.10 -12.32 7.80
C PRO A 298 2.64 -11.10 8.56
N ARG A 299 1.75 -10.43 9.30
CA ARG A 299 2.03 -9.33 10.23
C ARG A 299 1.17 -9.52 11.50
N GLY A 300 1.52 -8.83 12.58
CA GLY A 300 0.62 -8.74 13.74
C GLY A 300 -0.54 -7.79 13.48
N ILE A 301 -1.54 -7.81 14.35
CA ILE A 301 -2.81 -7.07 14.19
C ILE A 301 -2.68 -5.54 14.27
N HIS A 302 -1.56 -5.04 14.80
CA HIS A 302 -1.27 -3.61 14.91
C HIS A 302 -0.21 -3.15 13.89
N GLY A 303 0.08 -3.96 12.86
CA GLY A 303 0.90 -3.55 11.73
C GLY A 303 2.18 -4.37 11.56
N GLU A 304 3.14 -3.79 10.82
CA GLU A 304 4.34 -4.47 10.31
C GLU A 304 5.24 -5.07 11.41
N HIS A 305 5.13 -4.56 12.64
CA HIS A 305 6.04 -4.86 13.76
C HIS A 305 5.34 -5.27 15.06
N SER A 306 4.03 -5.49 15.05
CA SER A 306 3.34 -5.91 16.29
C SER A 306 3.39 -7.41 16.49
N GLU A 307 3.41 -7.85 17.74
CA GLU A 307 3.14 -9.25 18.07
C GLU A 307 1.66 -9.57 17.76
N SER A 308 1.39 -10.85 17.51
CA SER A 308 0.05 -11.38 17.32
C SER A 308 -0.51 -11.82 18.67
N ASP A 309 -1.31 -10.97 19.31
CA ASP A 309 -2.05 -11.39 20.50
C ASP A 309 -3.11 -12.43 20.12
N GLY A 310 -3.17 -13.54 20.88
CA GLY A 310 -4.24 -14.53 20.76
C GLY A 310 -4.29 -15.34 19.46
N GLY A 311 -3.20 -15.40 18.70
CA GLY A 311 -3.13 -16.14 17.43
C GLY A 311 -3.87 -15.46 16.27
N VAL A 312 -4.11 -14.15 16.34
CA VAL A 312 -4.69 -13.37 15.25
C VAL A 312 -3.57 -12.73 14.42
N TYR A 313 -3.65 -12.86 13.10
CA TYR A 313 -2.66 -12.35 12.16
C TYR A 313 -3.29 -11.47 11.09
N ASP A 314 -2.57 -10.42 10.68
CA ASP A 314 -2.81 -9.71 9.43
C ASP A 314 -2.08 -10.45 8.30
N LEU A 315 -2.83 -11.18 7.48
CA LEU A 315 -2.31 -11.89 6.32
C LEU A 315 -2.66 -11.14 5.04
N SER A 316 -1.65 -10.84 4.22
CA SER A 316 -1.84 -10.13 2.95
C SER A 316 -1.08 -10.76 1.79
N ASN A 317 -1.49 -10.47 0.55
CA ASN A 317 -0.65 -10.75 -0.62
C ASN A 317 0.74 -10.11 -0.45
N LYS A 318 1.80 -10.85 -0.80
CA LYS A 318 3.18 -10.34 -0.71
C LYS A 318 3.52 -9.36 -1.84
N GLU A 319 3.05 -9.66 -3.03
CA GLU A 319 3.47 -8.98 -4.26
C GLU A 319 2.65 -7.72 -4.55
N ARG A 320 3.20 -6.82 -5.37
CA ARG A 320 2.56 -5.58 -5.84
C ARG A 320 2.68 -5.41 -7.35
N LEU A 321 3.84 -5.81 -7.90
CA LEU A 321 4.22 -5.69 -9.31
C LEU A 321 4.17 -7.07 -10.01
N GLY A 322 4.03 -7.06 -11.34
CA GLY A 322 3.92 -8.28 -12.17
C GLY A 322 2.61 -9.09 -12.06
N LYS A 323 1.65 -8.68 -11.22
CA LYS A 323 0.32 -9.30 -11.10
C LYS A 323 -0.77 -8.24 -11.02
N SER A 324 -1.93 -8.54 -11.59
CA SER A 324 -3.12 -7.69 -11.51
C SER A 324 -3.77 -7.71 -10.14
N GLU A 325 -4.61 -6.70 -9.86
CA GLU A 325 -5.37 -6.58 -8.63
C GLU A 325 -6.25 -7.81 -8.36
N VAL A 326 -6.99 -8.30 -9.36
CA VAL A 326 -7.75 -9.57 -9.27
C VAL A 326 -6.86 -10.74 -8.84
N GLN A 327 -5.68 -10.89 -9.45
CA GLN A 327 -4.76 -11.99 -9.10
C GLN A 327 -4.23 -11.85 -7.67
N LEU A 328 -4.00 -10.63 -7.19
CA LEU A 328 -3.51 -10.38 -5.83
C LEU A 328 -4.61 -10.65 -4.78
N VAL A 329 -5.84 -10.24 -5.04
CA VAL A 329 -6.98 -10.57 -4.16
C VAL A 329 -7.23 -12.08 -4.16
N GLN A 330 -7.18 -12.73 -5.33
CA GLN A 330 -7.32 -14.20 -5.42
C GLN A 330 -6.21 -14.92 -4.68
N THR A 331 -4.96 -14.45 -4.78
CA THR A 331 -3.82 -15.00 -4.02
C THR A 331 -4.09 -14.95 -2.51
N MET A 332 -4.68 -13.86 -2.02
CA MET A 332 -5.07 -13.73 -0.61
C MET A 332 -6.19 -14.71 -0.25
N ILE A 333 -7.26 -14.77 -1.04
CA ILE A 333 -8.41 -15.69 -0.81
C ILE A 333 -7.93 -17.14 -0.73
N ASP A 334 -7.18 -17.60 -1.73
CA ASP A 334 -6.73 -18.99 -1.82
C ASP A 334 -5.78 -19.33 -0.67
N GLY A 335 -4.76 -18.49 -0.44
CA GLY A 335 -3.76 -18.73 0.58
C GLY A 335 -4.34 -18.73 2.00
N VAL A 336 -5.26 -17.81 2.32
CA VAL A 336 -5.90 -17.79 3.64
C VAL A 336 -6.80 -19.02 3.82
N ASN A 337 -7.55 -19.41 2.80
CA ASN A 337 -8.38 -20.63 2.88
C ASN A 337 -7.53 -21.89 3.07
N THR A 338 -6.37 -22.00 2.43
CA THR A 338 -5.41 -23.09 2.68
C THR A 338 -4.92 -23.09 4.13
N LEU A 339 -4.60 -21.92 4.69
CA LEU A 339 -4.16 -21.83 6.10
C LEU A 339 -5.29 -22.14 7.08
N ILE A 340 -6.54 -21.77 6.79
CA ILE A 340 -7.71 -22.17 7.59
C ILE A 340 -7.92 -23.69 7.53
N ALA A 341 -7.75 -24.32 6.37
CA ALA A 341 -7.81 -25.77 6.24
C ALA A 341 -6.71 -26.45 7.07
N ALA A 342 -5.50 -25.88 7.10
CA ALA A 342 -4.42 -26.35 7.96
C ALA A 342 -4.70 -26.16 9.45
N GLU A 343 -5.32 -25.05 9.84
CA GLU A 343 -5.77 -24.80 11.23
C GLU A 343 -6.75 -25.88 11.69
N LYS A 344 -7.73 -26.23 10.84
CA LYS A 344 -8.68 -27.34 11.09
C LYS A 344 -7.97 -28.70 11.17
N ALA A 345 -7.05 -28.98 10.24
CA ALA A 345 -6.31 -30.24 10.23
C ALA A 345 -5.45 -30.42 11.49
N LEU A 346 -4.70 -29.39 11.88
CA LEU A 346 -3.95 -29.37 13.14
C LEU A 346 -4.88 -29.47 14.36
N ALA A 347 -6.10 -28.96 14.26
CA ALA A 347 -7.06 -29.08 15.34
C ALA A 347 -7.59 -30.50 15.56
N GLU A 348 -7.74 -31.25 14.48
CA GLU A 348 -8.31 -32.59 14.46
C GLU A 348 -7.25 -33.71 14.40
N GLY A 349 -5.96 -33.37 14.36
CA GLY A 349 -4.87 -34.34 14.20
C GLY A 349 -4.84 -35.00 12.81
N LYS A 350 -5.35 -34.31 11.78
CA LYS A 350 -5.42 -34.79 10.40
C LYS A 350 -4.20 -34.35 9.58
N PRO A 351 -3.92 -35.00 8.44
CA PRO A 351 -2.88 -34.55 7.51
C PRO A 351 -3.12 -33.11 7.05
N LEU A 352 -2.03 -32.35 6.90
CA LEU A 352 -2.05 -30.98 6.38
C LEU A 352 -2.47 -30.96 4.89
N PRO A 353 -3.05 -29.84 4.40
CA PRO A 353 -3.32 -29.66 2.98
C PRO A 353 -2.08 -29.94 2.11
N SER A 354 -2.28 -30.55 0.94
CA SER A 354 -1.20 -30.92 0.01
C SER A 354 -0.34 -29.73 -0.41
N GLU A 355 -0.92 -28.54 -0.44
CA GLU A 355 -0.27 -27.28 -0.77
C GLU A 355 0.80 -26.91 0.27
N LEU A 356 0.71 -27.42 1.50
CA LEU A 356 1.62 -27.15 2.61
C LEU A 356 2.62 -28.27 2.91
N GLN A 357 2.41 -29.44 2.33
CA GLN A 357 3.38 -30.56 2.31
C GLN A 357 4.52 -30.21 1.35
#